data_AF-E0S786-F1
#
_entry.id   AF-E0S786-F1
#
_cell.length_a   1.000
_cell.length_b   1.000
_cell.length_c   1.000
_cell.angle_alpha   90.00
_cell.angle_beta   90.00
_cell.angle_gamma   90.00
#
_symmetry.space_group_name_H-M   'P 1'
#
loop_
_entity.id
_entity.type
_entity.pdbx_description
1 polymer ?
#
loop_
_entity_poly.entity_id
_entity_poly.type
_entity_poly.pdbx_seq_one_letter_code
_entity_poly.pdbx_strand_id
1 'polypeptide(L)' 'MRRMSKSYDVIQIPGSIKHSDLPERMEIGKPFEINGDLYICEKRGEGMMKVCSESEGRTSTPVLSRGFYVVRRM' A
#
# COMPACT_ATOMS: atom_id res chain seq x y z
N MET A 1 19.94 -7.41 24.77
CA MET A 1 19.69 -7.67 23.33
C MET A 1 19.08 -6.43 22.69
N ARG A 2 19.82 -5.67 21.87
CA ARG A 2 19.23 -4.61 21.04
C ARG A 2 18.34 -5.30 19.99
N ARG A 3 17.02 -5.33 20.21
CA ARG A 3 16.08 -5.65 19.13
C ARG A 3 16.24 -4.52 18.11
N MET A 4 16.96 -4.78 17.02
CA MET A 4 16.86 -3.94 15.83
C MET A 4 15.40 -4.02 15.40
N SER A 5 14.60 -3.04 15.80
CA SER A 5 13.25 -2.84 15.30
C SER A 5 13.39 -2.59 13.81
N LYS A 6 13.40 -3.67 13.02
CA LYS A 6 13.26 -3.56 11.57
C LYS A 6 11.88 -2.94 11.38
N SER A 7 11.87 -1.66 11.01
CA SER A 7 10.65 -0.93 10.67
C SER A 7 10.09 -1.58 9.40
N TYR A 8 9.13 -2.47 9.58
CA TYR A 8 8.36 -3.04 8.49
C TYR A 8 7.16 -2.14 8.25
N ASP A 9 6.95 -1.73 7.01
CA ASP A 9 5.69 -1.10 6.63
C ASP A 9 4.76 -2.21 6.14
N VAL A 10 3.65 -2.42 6.84
CA VAL A 10 2.63 -3.39 6.44
C VAL A 10 1.69 -2.70 5.46
N ILE A 11 1.67 -3.17 4.21
CA ILE A 11 0.82 -2.64 3.14
C ILE A 11 -0.34 -3.61 2.91
N GLN A 12 -1.56 -3.11 3.02
CA GLN A 12 -2.77 -3.79 2.56
C GLN A 12 -3.10 -3.35 1.14
N ILE A 13 -3.36 -4.31 0.26
CA ILE A 13 -3.76 -4.06 -1.13
C ILE A 13 -5.20 -4.52 -1.38
N PRO A 14 -5.89 -3.95 -2.37
CA PRO A 14 -7.20 -4.44 -2.82
C PRO A 14 -7.13 -5.93 -3.19
N GLY A 15 -8.22 -6.67 -2.96
CA GLY A 15 -8.25 -8.12 -3.28
C GLY A 15 -8.11 -8.46 -4.76
N SER A 16 -8.37 -7.49 -5.64
CA SER A 16 -8.18 -7.58 -7.08
C SER A 16 -6.73 -7.38 -7.54
N ILE A 17 -5.83 -6.92 -6.64
CA ILE A 17 -4.45 -6.58 -6.96
C ILE A 17 -3.51 -7.59 -6.31
N LYS A 18 -2.50 -8.02 -7.06
CA LYS A 18 -1.40 -8.84 -6.56
C LYS A 18 -0.19 -7.96 -6.27
N HIS A 19 0.69 -8.42 -5.39
CA HIS A 19 1.95 -7.71 -5.12
C HIS A 19 2.82 -7.50 -6.36
N SER A 20 2.75 -8.41 -7.34
CA SER A 20 3.45 -8.31 -8.62
C SER A 20 2.98 -7.13 -9.47
N ASP A 21 1.78 -6.64 -9.20
CA ASP A 21 1.16 -5.54 -9.94
C ASP A 21 1.55 -4.19 -9.31
N LEU A 22 2.14 -4.20 -8.11
CA LEU A 22 2.67 -3.00 -7.47
C LEU A 22 3.96 -2.55 -8.17
N PRO A 23 4.18 -1.23 -8.32
CA PRO A 23 5.43 -0.72 -8.85
C PRO A 23 6.59 -1.02 -7.89
N GLU A 24 7.80 -1.14 -8.43
CA GLU A 24 9.03 -1.40 -7.64
C GLU A 24 9.25 -0.36 -6.54
N ARG A 25 8.80 0.88 -6.78
CA ARG A 25 8.87 1.99 -5.82
C ARG A 25 7.49 2.63 -5.70
N MET A 26 7.04 2.75 -4.47
CA MET A 26 5.82 3.46 -4.09
C MET A 26 6.16 4.56 -3.10
N GLU A 27 5.58 5.73 -3.31
CA GLU A 27 5.68 6.84 -2.37
C GLU A 27 4.33 7.05 -1.66
N ILE A 28 4.39 7.36 -0.36
CA ILE A 28 3.17 7.61 0.44
C ILE A 28 2.54 8.92 -0.03
N GLY A 29 1.23 8.89 -0.26
CA GLY A 29 0.47 10.08 -0.66
C GLY A 29 0.72 10.50 -2.12
N LYS A 30 1.51 9.75 -2.89
CA LYS A 30 1.62 9.95 -4.33
C LYS A 30 0.83 8.90 -5.09
N PRO A 31 0.06 9.30 -6.11
CA PRO A 31 -0.66 8.36 -6.95
C PRO A 31 0.30 7.59 -7.87
N PHE A 32 -0.07 6.35 -8.19
CA PHE A 32 0.60 5.45 -9.11
C PHE A 32 -0.43 4.60 -9.85
N GLU A 33 -0.07 4.10 -11.03
CA GLU A 33 -0.99 3.38 -11.91
C GLU A 33 -0.79 1.87 -11.80
N ILE A 34 -1.89 1.12 -11.75
CA ILE A 34 -1.91 -0.35 -11.86
C ILE A 34 -2.97 -0.72 -12.89
N ASN A 35 -2.57 -1.37 -13.98
CA ASN A 35 -3.47 -1.84 -15.03
C ASN A 35 -4.39 -0.75 -15.63
N GLY A 36 -3.94 0.50 -15.72
CA GLY A 36 -4.76 1.62 -16.22
C GLY A 36 -5.59 2.35 -15.17
N ASP A 37 -5.66 1.82 -13.95
CA ASP A 37 -6.38 2.43 -12.83
C ASP A 37 -5.40 3.15 -11.89
N LEU A 38 -5.84 4.28 -11.32
CA LEU A 38 -5.03 5.11 -10.43
C LEU A 38 -5.22 4.69 -8.97
N TYR A 39 -4.11 4.57 -8.24
CA TYR A 39 -4.08 4.17 -6.84
C TYR A 39 -3.15 5.07 -6.04
N ILE A 40 -3.37 5.15 -4.74
CA ILE A 40 -2.53 5.91 -3.82
C ILE A 40 -2.26 5.09 -2.56
N CYS A 41 -1.03 5.16 -2.07
CA CYS A 41 -0.66 4.52 -0.82
C CYS A 41 -0.88 5.51 0.34
N GLU A 42 -1.87 5.24 1.18
CA GLU A 42 -2.16 6.05 2.37
C GLU A 42 -1.63 5.38 3.64
N LYS A 43 -1.09 6.17 4.56
CA LYS A 43 -0.78 5.69 5.92
C LYS A 43 -2.01 5.89 6.81
N ARG A 44 -2.56 4.79 7.34
CA ARG A 44 -3.75 4.80 8.20
C ARG A 44 -3.37 4.22 9.58
N GLY A 45 -3.29 5.08 10.60
CA GLY A 45 -2.99 4.68 11.98
C GLY A 45 -1.52 4.38 12.28
N GLU A 46 -1.28 3.57 13.32
CA GLU A 46 0.04 3.28 13.91
C GLU A 46 0.86 2.26 13.09
N GLY A 47 1.13 2.56 11.82
CA GLY A 47 2.10 1.81 11.01
C GLY A 47 1.51 0.88 9.96
N MET A 48 0.21 0.95 9.69
CA MET A 48 -0.41 0.27 8.57
C MET A 48 -0.58 1.21 7.38
N MET A 49 -0.19 0.74 6.21
CA MET A 49 -0.35 1.43 4.94
C MET A 49 -1.38 0.69 4.10
N LYS A 50 -2.15 1.42 3.30
CA LYS A 50 -3.20 0.86 2.45
C LYS A 50 -3.10 1.44 1.07
N VAL A 51 -3.21 0.59 0.06
CA VAL A 51 -3.39 1.01 -1.33
C VAL A 51 -4.88 1.21 -1.55
N CYS A 52 -5.25 2.45 -1.88
CA CYS A 52 -6.62 2.88 -2.14
C CYS A 52 -6.74 3.26 -3.62
N SER A 53 -7.88 2.95 -4.25
CA SER A 53 -8.17 3.47 -5.58
C SER A 53 -8.41 4.98 -5.49
N GLU A 54 -7.82 5.72 -6.41
CA GLU A 54 -8.00 7.16 -6.56
C GLU A 54 -8.78 7.43 -7.84
N SER A 55 -9.85 8.19 -7.74
CA SER A 55 -10.62 8.65 -8.90
C SER A 55 -10.97 10.12 -8.68
N GLU A 56 -10.52 10.99 -9.59
CA GLU A 56 -10.80 12.43 -9.58
C GLU A 56 -10.45 13.11 -8.23
N GLY A 57 -9.32 12.75 -7.61
CA GLY A 57 -8.88 13.31 -6.33
C GLY A 57 -9.67 12.82 -5.11
N ARG A 58 -10.55 11.82 -5.27
CA ARG A 58 -11.25 11.15 -4.18
C ARG A 58 -10.67 9.76 -3.97
N THR A 59 -10.29 9.44 -2.73
CA THR A 59 -9.84 8.11 -2.36
C THR A 59 -11.00 7.30 -1.80
N SER A 60 -11.25 6.13 -2.39
CA SER A 60 -12.20 5.16 -1.84
C SER A 60 -11.41 4.07 -1.14
N THR A 61 -11.86 3.64 0.05
CA THR A 61 -11.26 2.48 0.71
C THR A 61 -11.78 1.23 -0.01
N PRO A 62 -10.91 0.48 -0.72
CA PRO A 62 -11.34 -0.68 -1.48
C PRO A 62 -11.72 -1.82 -0.52
N VAL A 63 -12.42 -2.83 -1.02
CA VAL A 63 -12.56 -4.10 -0.29
C VAL A 63 -11.17 -4.71 -0.19
N LEU A 64 -10.57 -4.58 1.00
CA LEU A 64 -9.20 -4.97 1.27
C LEU A 64 -9.07 -6.48 1.18
N SER A 65 -7.99 -6.98 0.56
CA SER A 65 -7.67 -8.40 0.60
C SER A 65 -7.42 -8.82 2.05
N ARG A 66 -7.75 -10.07 2.41
CA ARG A 66 -7.38 -10.66 3.71
C ARG A 66 -5.87 -10.87 3.87
N GLY A 67 -5.11 -10.80 2.77
CA GLY A 67 -3.66 -10.89 2.74
C GLY A 67 -2.98 -9.54 3.00
N PHE A 68 -1.92 -9.57 3.78
CA PHE A 68 -1.06 -8.43 4.08
C PHE A 68 0.29 -8.62 3.38
N TYR A 69 0.84 -7.55 2.83
CA TYR A 69 2.19 -7.57 2.27
C TYR A 69 3.11 -6.74 3.15
N VAL A 70 4.30 -7.27 3.42
CA VAL A 70 5.28 -6.65 4.30
C VAL A 70 6.39 -6.08 3.44
N VAL A 71 6.49 -4.75 3.36
CA VAL A 71 7.64 -4.10 2.73
C VAL A 71 8.70 -3.90 3.81
N ARG A 72 9.83 -4.58 3.61
CA ARG A 72 10.99 -4.44 4.48
C ARG A 72 11.79 -3.24 4.03
N ARG A 73 11.88 -2.20 4.86
CA ARG A 73 12.87 -1.12 4.64
C ARG A 73 14.26 -1.75 4.72
N MET A 74 15.03 -1.62 3.64
CA MET A 74 16.48 -1.86 3.67
C MET A 74 17.19 -0.63 4.21
#